data_AF-A0A7X4A8B0-F1
#
_entry.id   AF-A0A7X4A8B0-F1
#
_cell.length_a   1.000
_cell.length_b   1.000
_cell.length_c   1.000
_cell.angle_alpha   90.00
_cell.angle_beta   90.00
_cell.angle_gamma   90.00
#
_symmetry.space_group_name_H-M   'P 1'
#
loop_
_entity.id
_entity.type
_entity.pdbx_description
1 polymer ?
#
loop_
_entity_poly.entity_id
_entity_poly.type
_entity_poly.pdbx_seq_one_letter_code
_entity_poly.pdbx_strand_id
1 'polypeptide(L)'
;MSLHSDLLAQARHLARRESKRPRQASLRRSVSASYYAVFHMLIDEATRRMMSGNDRKPLRRCLARGFSHRNMHRVAMQFAGQFAGGGVSPKLRPGLNGLPLQPDLVALARS
;
A
#
# COMPACT_ATOMS: atom_id res chain seq x y z
N MET A 1 0.54 11.45 16.04
CA MET A 1 -0.09 11.06 14.77
C MET A 1 0.80 10.08 14.03
N SER A 2 0.26 9.26 13.14
CA SER A 2 1.04 8.35 12.30
C SER A 2 1.33 9.00 10.94
N LEU A 3 2.44 8.59 10.31
CA LEU A 3 2.89 9.15 9.03
C LEU A 3 1.79 9.12 7.95
N HIS A 4 1.02 8.04 7.86
CA HIS A 4 -0.05 7.93 6.86
C HIS A 4 -1.19 8.93 7.11
N SER A 5 -1.52 9.21 8.38
CA SER A 5 -2.53 10.22 8.72
C SER A 5 -2.06 11.63 8.38
N ASP A 6 -0.78 11.94 8.63
CA ASP A 6 -0.19 13.24 8.31
C ASP A 6 -0.16 13.49 6.79
N LEU A 7 0.23 12.46 6.01
CA LEU A 7 0.21 12.51 4.55
C LEU A 7 -1.21 12.68 3.98
N LEU A 8 -2.20 11.99 4.57
CA LEU A 8 -3.60 12.15 4.15
C LEU A 8 -4.13 13.55 4.44
N ALA A 9 -3.79 14.12 5.61
CA ALA A 9 -4.13 15.50 5.94
C ALA A 9 -3.48 16.48 4.96
N GLN A 10 -2.20 16.29 4.65
CA GLN A 10 -1.47 17.09 3.67
C GLN A 10 -2.09 16.99 2.27
N ALA A 11 -2.49 15.79 1.84
CA ALA A 11 -3.16 15.59 0.55
C ALA A 11 -4.47 16.38 0.49
N ARG A 12 -5.32 16.26 1.52
CA ARG A 12 -6.58 17.02 1.60
C ARG A 12 -6.35 18.53 1.58
N HIS A 13 -5.32 19.00 2.26
CA HIS A 13 -4.94 20.41 2.24
C HIS A 13 -4.50 20.86 0.83
N LEU A 14 -3.63 20.10 0.16
CA LEU A 14 -3.16 20.40 -1.18
C LEU A 14 -4.28 20.38 -2.23
N ALA A 15 -5.22 19.45 -2.13
CA ALA A 15 -6.39 19.36 -3.01
C ALA A 15 -7.30 20.60 -2.93
N ARG A 16 -7.35 21.25 -1.76
CA ARG A 16 -8.23 22.39 -1.46
C ARG A 16 -7.48 23.73 -1.39
N ARG A 17 -6.18 23.72 -1.69
CA ARG A 17 -5.29 24.86 -1.46
C ARG A 17 -5.71 26.08 -2.27
N GLU A 18 -6.14 25.90 -3.51
CA GLU A 18 -6.60 26.99 -4.37
C GLU A 18 -8.09 26.79 -4.71
N SER A 19 -8.94 27.75 -4.35
CA SER A 19 -10.40 27.62 -4.40
C SER A 19 -11.03 27.77 -5.79
N LYS A 20 -10.38 28.50 -6.72
CA LYS A 20 -10.95 28.82 -8.05
C LYS A 20 -10.21 28.21 -9.22
N ARG A 21 -8.87 28.25 -9.21
CA ARG A 21 -8.00 27.72 -10.28
C ARG A 21 -6.91 26.86 -9.66
N PRO A 22 -7.18 25.55 -9.43
CA PRO A 22 -6.23 24.66 -8.79
C PRO A 22 -4.94 24.56 -9.61
N ARG A 23 -3.80 24.76 -8.96
CA ARG A 23 -2.51 24.63 -9.62
C ARG A 23 -2.25 23.14 -9.85
N GLN A 24 -1.89 22.78 -11.08
CA GLN A 24 -1.53 21.40 -11.43
C GLN A 24 -0.42 20.85 -10.50
N ALA A 25 0.54 21.69 -10.10
CA ALA A 25 1.56 21.31 -9.13
C ALA A 25 1.00 20.95 -7.74
N SER A 26 -0.08 21.60 -7.28
CA SER A 26 -0.74 21.29 -6.01
C SER A 26 -1.55 20.00 -6.13
N LEU A 27 -2.29 19.81 -7.23
CA LEU A 27 -3.04 18.58 -7.50
C LEU A 27 -2.13 17.35 -7.63
N ARG A 28 -1.05 17.45 -8.42
CA ARG A 28 -0.08 16.35 -8.57
C ARG A 28 0.55 15.97 -7.23
N ARG A 29 0.89 16.96 -6.39
CA ARG A 29 1.41 16.70 -5.03
C ARG A 29 0.34 16.09 -4.12
N SER A 30 -0.91 16.50 -4.23
CA SER A 30 -2.02 15.89 -3.50
C SER A 30 -2.15 14.41 -3.83
N VAL A 31 -2.14 14.06 -5.12
CA VAL A 31 -2.24 12.67 -5.58
C VAL A 31 -1.08 11.84 -5.03
N SER A 32 0.16 12.34 -5.15
CA SER A 32 1.33 11.65 -4.58
C SER A 32 1.21 11.48 -3.07
N ALA A 33 0.77 12.50 -2.34
CA ALA A 33 0.59 12.42 -0.88
C ALA A 33 -0.50 11.41 -0.49
N SER A 34 -1.63 11.38 -1.20
CA SER A 34 -2.68 10.36 -1.02
C SER A 34 -2.16 8.95 -1.27
N TYR A 35 -1.40 8.76 -2.35
CA TYR A 35 -0.79 7.47 -2.66
C TYR A 35 0.15 7.00 -1.54
N TYR A 36 1.07 7.86 -1.08
CA TYR A 36 1.99 7.50 0.00
C TYR A 36 1.28 7.31 1.35
N ALA A 37 0.17 8.01 1.60
CA ALA A 37 -0.66 7.77 2.78
C ALA A 37 -1.19 6.33 2.80
N VAL A 38 -1.81 5.87 1.71
CA VAL A 38 -2.31 4.49 1.60
C VAL A 38 -1.16 3.48 1.69
N PHE A 39 -0.05 3.74 0.99
CA PHE A 39 1.14 2.89 1.03
C PHE A 39 1.66 2.70 2.46
N HIS A 40 1.85 3.78 3.21
CA HIS A 40 2.33 3.71 4.60
C HIS A 40 1.30 3.11 5.56
N MET A 41 0.00 3.29 5.31
CA MET A 41 -1.06 2.64 6.07
C MET A 41 -0.99 1.11 5.93
N LEU A 42 -0.83 0.61 4.69
CA LEU A 42 -0.72 -0.83 4.43
C LEU A 42 0.52 -1.45 5.10
N ILE A 43 1.65 -0.72 5.10
CA ILE A 43 2.86 -1.17 5.80
C ILE A 43 2.66 -1.19 7.32
N ASP A 44 2.05 -0.15 7.90
CA ASP A 44 1.78 -0.12 9.34
C ASP A 44 0.87 -1.29 9.74
N GLU A 45 -0.21 -1.52 8.99
CA GLU A 45 -1.13 -2.63 9.21
C GLU A 45 -0.45 -4.00 9.07
N ALA A 46 0.34 -4.22 8.01
CA ALA A 46 1.06 -5.46 7.79
C ALA A 46 2.05 -5.75 8.94
N THR A 47 2.81 -4.74 9.37
CA THR A 47 3.78 -4.89 10.46
C THR A 47 3.11 -5.15 11.81
N ARG A 48 1.90 -4.62 12.05
CA ARG A 48 1.10 -4.90 13.26
C ARG A 48 0.56 -6.32 13.27
N ARG A 49 0.12 -6.84 12.13
CA ARG A 49 -0.33 -8.24 12.00
C ARG A 49 0.81 -9.23 12.23
N MET A 50 2.02 -8.92 11.74
CA MET A 50 3.20 -9.76 11.96
C MET A 50 3.74 -9.66 13.39
N MET A 51 3.65 -8.49 14.03
CA MET A 51 4.20 -8.23 15.37
C MET A 51 3.23 -7.39 16.21
N SER A 52 2.32 -8.08 16.89
CA SER A 52 1.37 -7.48 17.84
C SER A 52 2.05 -6.98 19.12
N GLY A 53 1.41 -6.04 19.83
CA GLY A 53 1.88 -5.47 21.10
C GLY A 53 2.60 -4.13 20.95
N ASN A 54 2.36 -3.19 21.87
CA ASN A 54 2.89 -1.82 21.77
C ASN A 54 4.41 -1.74 21.91
N ASP A 55 5.02 -2.59 22.74
CA ASP A 55 6.46 -2.59 23.03
C ASP A 55 7.32 -2.94 21.80
N ARG A 56 6.71 -3.58 20.79
CA ARG A 56 7.38 -3.97 19.54
C ARG A 56 7.43 -2.86 18.49
N LYS A 57 7.04 -1.63 18.82
CA LYS A 57 7.06 -0.48 17.89
C LYS A 57 8.43 -0.23 17.23
N PRO A 58 9.58 -0.34 17.92
CA PRO A 58 10.89 -0.22 17.27
C PRO A 58 11.14 -1.31 16.23
N LEU A 59 10.79 -2.57 16.55
CA LEU A 59 10.94 -3.70 15.64
C LEU A 59 10.03 -3.57 14.42
N ARG A 60 8.78 -3.14 14.60
CA ARG A 60 7.87 -2.83 13.48
C ARG A 60 8.43 -1.76 12.55
N ARG A 61 9.09 -0.72 13.09
CA ARG A 61 9.77 0.29 12.26
C ARG A 61 10.94 -0.31 11.47
N CYS A 62 11.69 -1.25 12.04
CA CYS A 62 12.70 -1.99 11.28
C CYS A 62 12.08 -2.83 10.17
N LEU A 63 11.03 -3.59 10.48
CA LEU A 63 10.32 -4.42 9.51
C LEU A 63 9.69 -3.60 8.38
N ALA A 64 9.11 -2.43 8.69
CA ALA A 64 8.54 -1.50 7.72
C ALA A 64 9.55 -1.07 6.64
N ARG A 65 10.84 -0.96 6.98
CA ARG A 65 11.91 -0.63 6.01
C ARG A 65 12.19 -1.76 5.02
N GLY A 66 11.79 -2.99 5.32
CA GLY A 66 11.89 -4.12 4.39
C GLY A 66 10.84 -4.11 3.29
N PHE A 67 9.78 -3.29 3.42
CA PHE A 67 8.77 -3.14 2.37
C PHE A 67 9.29 -2.22 1.28
N SER A 68 9.26 -2.69 0.04
CA SER A 68 9.58 -1.89 -1.14
C SER A 68 8.39 -1.85 -2.10
N HIS A 69 8.11 -0.66 -2.65
CA HIS A 69 7.02 -0.48 -3.61
C HIS A 69 7.14 -1.45 -4.79
N ARG A 70 8.35 -1.61 -5.35
CA ARG A 70 8.59 -2.50 -6.50
C ARG A 70 8.25 -3.95 -6.19
N ASN A 71 8.61 -4.45 -5.01
CA ASN A 71 8.28 -5.83 -4.62
C ASN A 71 6.78 -5.99 -4.39
N MET A 72 6.13 -5.03 -3.72
CA MET A 72 4.68 -5.06 -3.49
C MET A 72 3.91 -5.01 -4.81
N HIS A 73 4.29 -4.13 -5.74
CA HIS A 73 3.70 -4.07 -7.08
C HIS A 73 3.89 -5.38 -7.85
N ARG A 74 5.09 -5.96 -7.83
CA ARG A 74 5.36 -7.26 -8.46
C ARG A 74 4.46 -8.36 -7.90
N VAL A 75 4.22 -8.38 -6.59
CA VAL A 75 3.30 -9.35 -5.98
C VAL A 75 1.87 -9.07 -6.44
N ALA A 76 1.39 -7.82 -6.40
CA ALA A 76 0.04 -7.48 -6.86
C ALA A 76 -0.22 -7.93 -8.31
N MET A 77 0.74 -7.72 -9.22
CA MET A 77 0.63 -8.16 -10.62
C MET A 77 0.56 -9.69 -10.78
N GLN A 78 1.09 -10.48 -9.83
CA GLN A 78 0.89 -11.94 -9.82
C GLN A 78 -0.55 -12.31 -9.47
N PHE A 79 -1.20 -11.56 -8.59
CA PHE A 79 -2.62 -11.75 -8.26
C PHE A 79 -3.53 -11.38 -9.45
N ALA A 80 -3.13 -10.43 -10.28
CA ALA A 80 -3.84 -10.07 -11.51
C ALA A 80 -3.76 -11.15 -12.61
N GLY A 81 -2.82 -12.10 -12.49
CA GLY A 81 -2.51 -13.11 -13.51
C GLY A 81 -1.66 -12.59 -14.67
N GLN A 82 -0.97 -11.45 -14.50
CA GLN A 82 -0.26 -10.75 -15.58
C GLN A 82 1.18 -11.22 -15.84
N PHE A 83 1.68 -12.23 -15.13
CA PHE A 83 2.99 -12.83 -15.40
C PHE A 83 2.88 -14.15 -16.18
N ALA A 84 3.87 -14.38 -17.07
CA ALA A 84 4.01 -15.61 -17.84
C ALA A 84 3.98 -16.84 -16.90
N GLY A 85 2.94 -17.67 -17.02
CA GLY A 85 2.67 -18.83 -16.17
C GLY A 85 1.35 -18.79 -15.39
N GLY A 86 0.69 -17.63 -15.30
CA GLY A 86 -0.65 -17.50 -14.70
C GLY A 86 -0.67 -17.64 -13.16
N GLY A 87 -1.11 -16.60 -12.47
CA GLY A 87 -1.41 -16.63 -11.04
C GLY A 87 -0.22 -16.43 -10.08
N VAL A 88 -0.46 -16.76 -8.81
CA VAL A 88 0.44 -16.48 -7.68
C VAL A 88 1.69 -17.36 -7.72
N SER A 89 2.85 -16.75 -7.47
CA SER A 89 4.15 -17.43 -7.39
C SER A 89 4.10 -18.66 -6.47
N PRO A 90 4.75 -19.79 -6.84
CA PRO A 90 4.84 -20.98 -5.99
C PRO A 90 5.36 -20.69 -4.57
N LYS A 91 6.17 -19.64 -4.39
CA LYS A 91 6.69 -19.22 -3.08
C LYS A 91 5.63 -18.66 -2.14
N LEU A 92 4.53 -18.13 -2.68
CA LEU A 92 3.44 -17.52 -1.92
C LEU A 92 2.28 -18.51 -1.69
N ARG A 93 2.21 -19.61 -2.46
CA ARG A 93 1.17 -20.63 -2.34
C ARG A 93 1.05 -21.22 -0.92
N PRO A 94 2.14 -21.52 -0.20
CA PRO A 94 2.03 -22.00 1.18
C PRO A 94 1.35 -20.98 2.11
N GLY A 95 1.60 -19.69 1.90
CA GLY A 95 0.99 -18.62 2.70
C GLY A 95 -0.50 -18.39 2.42
N LEU A 96 -1.01 -18.85 1.29
CA LEU A 96 -2.45 -18.86 1.01
C LEU A 96 -3.16 -20.03 1.69
N ASN A 97 -2.43 -21.05 2.15
CA ASN A 97 -2.99 -22.22 2.83
C ASN A 97 -4.16 -22.89 2.08
N GLY A 98 -4.05 -22.96 0.74
CA GLY A 98 -5.10 -23.51 -0.12
C GLY A 98 -6.34 -22.62 -0.31
N LEU A 99 -6.40 -21.44 0.31
CA LEU A 99 -7.49 -20.50 0.12
C LEU A 99 -7.48 -19.95 -1.31
N PRO A 100 -8.65 -19.91 -1.99
CA PRO A 100 -8.73 -19.30 -3.30
C PRO A 100 -8.42 -17.81 -3.22
N LEU A 101 -7.89 -17.26 -4.31
CA LEU A 101 -7.76 -15.81 -4.43
C LEU A 101 -9.14 -15.18 -4.42
N GLN A 102 -9.34 -14.20 -3.54
CA GLN A 102 -10.59 -13.48 -3.48
C GLN A 102 -10.82 -12.73 -4.82
N PRO A 103 -11.99 -12.87 -5.46
CA PRO A 103 -12.29 -12.22 -6.73
C PRO A 103 -12.05 -10.71 -6.70
N ASP A 104 -12.38 -10.08 -5.58
CA ASP A 104 -12.20 -8.63 -5.39
C ASP A 104 -10.73 -8.22 -5.40
N LEU A 105 -9.83 -9.05 -4.84
CA LEU A 105 -8.39 -8.80 -4.90
C LEU A 105 -7.85 -8.95 -6.32
N VAL A 106 -8.40 -9.89 -7.10
CA VAL A 106 -8.03 -10.07 -8.50
C VAL A 106 -8.52 -8.88 -9.34
N ALA A 107 -9.74 -8.40 -9.10
CA ALA A 107 -10.30 -7.23 -9.76
C ALA A 107 -9.48 -5.97 -9.45
N LEU A 108 -9.17 -5.74 -8.17
CA LEU A 108 -8.33 -4.63 -7.71
C LEU A 108 -6.91 -4.67 -8.30
N ALA A 109 -6.34 -5.86 -8.47
CA ALA A 109 -5.01 -6.00 -9.05
C ALA A 109 -4.98 -5.71 -10.57
N ARG A 110 -6.14 -5.68 -11.24
CA ARG A 110 -6.28 -5.42 -12.68
C ARG A 110 -6.68 -3.99 -13.02
N SER A 111 -7.20 -3.22 -12.06
CA SER A 111 -7.53 -1.80 -12.20
C SER A 111 -6.28 -0.93 -12.17
#